data_AF-A0A4V3CZB5-F1
#
_entry.id   AF-A0A4V3CZB5-F1
#
_cell.length_a   1.000
_cell.length_b   1.000
_cell.length_c   1.000
_cell.angle_alpha   90.00
_cell.angle_beta   90.00
_cell.angle_gamma   90.00
#
_symmetry.space_group_name_H-M   'P 1'
#
loop_
_entity.id
_entity.type
_entity.pdbx_description
1 polymer ?
#
loop_
_entity_poly.entity_id
_entity_poly.type
_entity_poly.pdbx_seq_one_letter_code
_entity_poly.pdbx_strand_id
1 'polypeptide(L)'
;MRLALLGVVAVVQFGLCPRTLFGYAHRPMWLALTAFAALGLVTIACAIWVLRREPLPTAVIAVGTVVALAASVAASAALPPDEHIGAGDWPLGLVGWHLLLLLLDRVPLLLTALAAHLTSSVAQFFLAGGTDRGRVGTAAIIVFGAVTLQLAVVVFTRVLRRSTAQAVAAAAERDRQAIRVAVAEQWEQGQRAVFAEQLGEVLPLLAGLADGELDPRAAGTRQRCALAATQLRRLFAENDDVPDPLVHEVSACVDVAERRGLDVSLAVSGAAVDVPADVRRDLTGPVATTLSAARTRARVSVLRTDDEVRVAVVSDAGTGLAAASSAHVEVECGVYGEHTRMEARWRRTS
;
A
#
# COMPACT_ATOMS: atom_id res chain seq x y z
N MET A 1 -5.85 25.84 -0.02
CA MET A 1 -6.47 26.41 1.21
C MET A 1 -5.68 27.60 1.74
N ARG A 2 -4.42 27.45 2.19
CA ARG A 2 -3.62 28.59 2.70
C ARG A 2 -3.44 29.74 1.70
N LEU A 3 -3.27 29.46 0.40
CA LEU A 3 -3.25 30.50 -0.65
C LEU A 3 -4.57 31.30 -0.73
N ALA A 4 -5.71 30.63 -0.63
CA ALA A 4 -7.00 31.29 -0.64
C ALA A 4 -7.20 32.15 0.62
N LEU A 5 -6.83 31.62 1.80
CA LEU A 5 -6.85 32.38 3.05
C LEU A 5 -5.90 33.59 3.01
N LEU A 6 -4.71 33.43 2.43
CA LEU A 6 -3.78 34.54 2.24
C LEU A 6 -4.40 35.63 1.35
N GLY A 7 -5.07 35.23 0.27
CA GLY A 7 -5.82 36.15 -0.60
C GLY A 7 -6.94 36.88 0.16
N VAL A 8 -7.74 36.16 0.95
CA VAL A 8 -8.78 36.77 1.81
C VAL A 8 -8.17 37.75 2.81
N VAL A 9 -7.12 37.36 3.53
CA VAL A 9 -6.42 38.24 4.48
C VAL A 9 -5.90 39.49 3.80
N ALA A 10 -5.23 39.35 2.65
CA ALA A 10 -4.70 40.48 1.90
C ALA A 10 -5.82 41.42 1.41
N VAL A 11 -6.91 40.88 0.87
CA VAL A 11 -8.05 41.66 0.38
C VAL A 11 -8.77 42.37 1.53
N VAL A 12 -9.03 41.68 2.65
CA VAL A 12 -9.67 42.30 3.82
C VAL A 12 -8.76 43.38 4.40
N GLN A 13 -7.48 43.08 4.60
CA GLN A 13 -6.53 44.00 5.22
C GLN A 13 -6.27 45.23 4.36
N PHE A 14 -6.02 45.08 3.06
CA PHE A 14 -5.62 46.21 2.20
C PHE A 14 -6.78 46.82 1.41
N GLY A 15 -7.90 46.10 1.26
CA GLY A 15 -9.08 46.59 0.55
C GLY A 15 -10.15 47.17 1.45
N LEU A 16 -10.46 46.51 2.57
CA LEU A 16 -11.58 46.90 3.44
C LEU A 16 -11.13 47.71 4.66
N CYS A 17 -10.11 47.23 5.39
CA CYS A 17 -9.67 47.84 6.64
C CYS A 17 -9.09 49.26 6.54
N PRO A 18 -8.50 49.75 5.41
CA PRO A 18 -8.03 51.13 5.37
C PRO A 18 -9.17 52.14 5.44
N ARG A 19 -10.34 51.81 4.88
CA ARG A 19 -11.52 52.70 4.92
C ARG A 19 -12.00 52.94 6.34
N THR A 20 -12.01 51.90 7.16
CA THR A 20 -12.41 52.00 8.58
C THR A 20 -11.29 52.61 9.41
N LEU A 21 -10.03 52.25 9.16
CA LEU A 21 -8.86 52.80 9.85
C LEU A 21 -8.74 54.33 9.70
N PHE A 22 -9.00 54.88 8.52
CA PHE A 22 -8.95 56.33 8.28
C PHE A 22 -10.31 57.03 8.42
N GLY A 23 -11.40 56.26 8.48
CA GLY A 23 -12.76 56.79 8.59
C GLY A 23 -13.20 57.13 10.02
N TYR A 24 -12.53 56.56 11.04
CA TYR A 24 -12.88 56.73 12.45
C TYR A 24 -11.74 57.37 13.25
N ALA A 25 -12.11 58.10 14.32
CA ALA A 25 -11.18 58.84 15.15
C ALA A 25 -10.46 57.92 16.16
N HIS A 26 -9.46 57.16 15.72
CA HIS A 26 -8.65 56.35 16.62
C HIS A 26 -7.75 57.22 17.52
N ARG A 27 -7.78 56.98 18.83
CA ARG A 27 -6.99 57.72 19.82
C ARG A 27 -6.23 56.76 20.75
N PRO A 28 -4.89 56.73 20.69
CA PRO A 28 -4.03 57.43 19.74
C PRO A 28 -3.92 56.70 18.39
N MET A 29 -3.96 57.45 17.27
CA MET A 29 -3.91 56.91 15.90
C MET A 29 -2.67 56.06 15.60
N TRP A 30 -1.52 56.38 16.21
CA TRP A 30 -0.29 55.62 16.01
C TRP A 30 -0.42 54.17 16.49
N LEU A 31 -1.27 53.88 17.49
CA LEU A 31 -1.49 52.54 17.99
C LEU A 31 -2.25 51.68 16.97
N ALA A 32 -3.27 52.26 16.32
CA ALA A 32 -4.00 51.60 15.24
C ALA A 32 -3.12 51.37 14.00
N LEU A 33 -2.27 52.35 13.64
CA LEU A 33 -1.33 52.23 12.52
C LEU A 33 -0.25 51.16 12.77
N THR A 34 0.31 51.11 13.98
CA THR A 34 1.32 50.10 14.35
C THR A 34 0.73 48.70 14.38
N ALA A 35 -0.48 48.53 14.91
CA ALA A 35 -1.20 47.26 14.87
C ALA A 35 -1.48 46.81 13.43
N PHE A 36 -1.93 47.73 12.57
CA PHE A 36 -2.18 47.46 11.15
C PHE A 36 -0.89 47.06 10.40
N ALA A 37 0.21 47.79 10.62
CA ALA A 37 1.51 47.48 10.04
C ALA A 37 2.06 46.13 10.53
N ALA A 38 1.91 45.83 11.82
CA ALA A 38 2.35 44.56 12.41
C ALA A 38 1.61 43.36 11.78
N LEU A 39 0.29 43.45 11.59
CA LEU A 39 -0.48 42.46 10.86
C LEU A 39 -0.02 42.34 9.40
N GLY A 40 0.36 43.47 8.77
CA GLY A 40 0.89 43.47 7.40
C GLY A 40 2.20 42.69 7.29
N LEU A 41 3.09 42.83 8.28
CA LEU A 41 4.32 42.05 8.36
C LEU A 41 4.03 40.55 8.56
N VAL A 42 3.02 40.20 9.36
CA VAL A 42 2.57 38.80 9.51
C VAL A 42 2.07 38.25 8.18
N THR A 43 1.27 39.01 7.44
CA THR A 43 0.77 38.65 6.11
C THR A 43 1.91 38.44 5.11
N ILE A 44 2.91 39.33 5.09
CA ILE A 44 4.10 39.20 4.23
C ILE A 44 4.91 37.96 4.61
N ALA A 45 5.18 37.75 5.90
CA ALA A 45 5.88 36.56 6.38
C ALA A 45 5.14 35.29 5.95
N CYS A 46 3.82 35.24 6.13
CA CYS A 46 3.01 34.12 5.68
C CYS A 46 3.06 33.95 4.16
N ALA A 47 3.00 35.04 3.40
CA ALA A 47 3.06 35.01 1.94
C ALA A 47 4.37 34.38 1.44
N ILE A 48 5.51 34.73 2.03
CA ILE A 48 6.82 34.19 1.66
C ILE A 48 6.81 32.65 1.77
N TRP A 49 6.35 32.11 2.89
CA TRP A 49 6.32 30.66 3.12
C TRP A 49 5.27 29.95 2.27
N VAL A 50 4.07 30.52 2.18
CA VAL A 50 2.95 29.93 1.42
C VAL A 50 3.24 29.91 -0.09
N LEU A 51 3.86 30.97 -0.63
CA LEU A 51 4.25 31.04 -2.05
C LEU A 51 5.42 30.11 -2.38
N ARG A 52 6.34 29.91 -1.43
CA ARG A 52 7.41 28.89 -1.54
C ARG A 52 6.89 27.45 -1.45
N ARG A 53 5.59 27.26 -1.15
CA ARG A 53 4.95 25.95 -0.92
C ARG A 53 5.57 25.16 0.24
N GLU A 54 6.23 25.86 1.15
CA GLU A 54 6.87 25.29 2.33
C GLU A 54 5.92 25.36 3.55
N PRO A 55 6.06 24.46 4.54
CA PRO A 55 5.30 24.57 5.76
C PRO A 55 5.72 25.82 6.55
N LEU A 56 4.72 26.56 7.05
CA LEU A 56 4.93 27.68 7.97
C LEU A 56 5.75 27.24 9.20
N PRO A 57 6.90 27.87 9.49
CA PRO A 57 7.68 27.57 10.68
C PRO A 57 6.87 27.80 11.95
N THR A 58 7.06 26.95 12.97
CA THR A 58 6.35 27.08 14.25
C THR A 58 6.59 28.44 14.91
N ALA A 59 7.78 29.03 14.75
CA ALA A 59 8.09 30.37 15.23
C ALA A 59 7.23 31.45 14.56
N VAL A 60 7.04 31.39 13.23
CA VAL A 60 6.19 32.33 12.49
C VAL A 60 4.73 32.19 12.95
N ILE A 61 4.27 30.97 13.16
CA ILE A 61 2.91 30.71 13.67
C ILE A 61 2.75 31.31 15.07
N ALA A 62 3.66 31.00 16.00
CA ALA A 62 3.58 31.47 17.39
C ALA A 62 3.67 33.00 17.49
N VAL A 63 4.71 33.60 16.90
CA VAL A 63 4.89 35.06 16.89
C VAL A 63 3.74 35.74 16.16
N GLY A 64 3.33 35.24 14.99
CA GLY A 64 2.20 35.78 14.25
C GLY A 64 0.88 35.74 15.03
N THR A 65 0.66 34.67 15.81
CA THR A 65 -0.55 34.55 16.64
C THR A 65 -0.55 35.56 17.77
N VAL A 66 0.59 35.69 18.47
CA VAL A 66 0.75 36.66 19.56
C VAL A 66 0.61 38.08 19.04
N VAL A 67 1.25 38.39 17.91
CA VAL A 67 1.14 39.70 17.24
C VAL A 67 -0.30 39.97 16.83
N ALA A 68 -1.02 38.99 16.27
CA ALA A 68 -2.40 39.19 15.85
C ALA A 68 -3.35 39.48 17.03
N LEU A 69 -3.20 38.75 18.14
CA LEU A 69 -3.97 38.98 19.36
C LEU A 69 -3.61 40.33 20.00
N ALA A 70 -2.32 40.64 20.12
CA ALA A 70 -1.87 41.92 20.67
C ALA A 70 -2.34 43.10 19.80
N ALA A 71 -2.26 42.97 18.48
CA ALA A 71 -2.76 43.95 17.53
C ALA A 71 -4.27 44.16 17.68
N SER A 72 -5.04 43.10 17.93
CA SER A 72 -6.46 43.22 18.23
C SER A 72 -6.70 44.08 19.46
N VAL A 73 -6.09 43.72 20.59
CA VAL A 73 -6.30 44.42 21.86
C VAL A 73 -5.89 45.89 21.73
N ALA A 74 -4.73 46.14 21.13
CA ALA A 74 -4.17 47.47 20.96
C ALA A 74 -5.01 48.36 20.02
N ALA A 75 -5.42 47.82 18.87
CA ALA A 75 -6.22 48.58 17.91
C ALA A 75 -7.63 48.85 18.44
N SER A 76 -8.28 47.86 19.08
CA SER A 76 -9.59 48.05 19.71
C SER A 76 -9.52 49.01 20.90
N ALA A 77 -8.43 49.03 21.67
CA ALA A 77 -8.23 50.02 22.73
C ALA A 77 -8.07 51.47 22.21
N ALA A 78 -7.68 51.64 20.95
CA ALA A 78 -7.61 52.95 20.31
C ALA A 78 -8.95 53.42 19.72
N LEU A 79 -10.00 52.59 19.73
CA LEU A 79 -11.31 52.98 19.21
C LEU A 79 -12.08 53.85 20.24
N PRO A 80 -12.93 54.78 19.74
CA PRO A 80 -13.95 55.40 20.58
C PRO A 80 -14.84 54.36 21.27
N PRO A 81 -15.30 54.60 22.52
CA PRO A 81 -16.20 53.69 23.24
C PRO A 81 -17.46 53.31 22.45
N ASP A 82 -17.96 54.22 21.62
CA ASP A 82 -19.18 54.02 20.84
C ASP A 82 -19.02 53.09 19.63
N GLU A 83 -17.77 52.84 19.20
CA GLU A 83 -17.45 52.09 18.00
C GLU A 83 -16.98 50.65 18.27
N HIS A 84 -16.91 50.23 19.54
CA HIS A 84 -16.53 48.87 19.91
C HIS A 84 -17.54 47.86 19.36
N ILE A 85 -17.07 46.80 18.68
CA ILE A 85 -17.92 45.82 17.98
C ILE A 85 -18.90 46.52 17.01
N GLY A 86 -18.45 47.64 16.42
CA GLY A 86 -19.20 48.44 15.45
C GLY A 86 -18.53 48.46 14.08
N ALA A 87 -18.95 49.40 13.24
CA ALA A 87 -18.38 49.57 11.91
C ALA A 87 -16.91 50.02 11.94
N GLY A 88 -16.47 50.70 13.00
CA GLY A 88 -15.07 51.09 13.20
C GLY A 88 -14.15 49.94 13.65
N ASP A 89 -14.67 48.83 14.18
CA ASP A 89 -13.89 47.74 14.82
C ASP A 89 -13.33 46.77 13.79
N TRP A 90 -12.47 47.29 12.92
CA TRP A 90 -11.77 46.53 11.89
C TRP A 90 -10.94 45.34 12.42
N PRO A 91 -10.34 45.36 13.63
CA PRO A 91 -9.59 44.22 14.13
C PRO A 91 -10.47 42.98 14.37
N LEU A 92 -11.73 43.16 14.77
CA LEU A 92 -12.65 42.07 15.11
C LEU A 92 -12.75 41.04 13.97
N GLY A 93 -12.97 41.52 12.75
CA GLY A 93 -13.04 40.68 11.56
C GLY A 93 -11.66 40.23 11.07
N LEU A 94 -10.70 41.17 11.00
CA LEU A 94 -9.40 40.92 10.36
C LEU A 94 -8.53 39.91 11.12
N VAL A 95 -8.52 39.97 12.45
CA VAL A 95 -7.67 39.11 13.29
C VAL A 95 -8.14 37.66 13.22
N GLY A 96 -9.46 37.41 13.17
CA GLY A 96 -9.97 36.06 12.97
C GLY A 96 -9.50 35.41 11.66
N TRP A 97 -9.35 36.20 10.59
CA TRP A 97 -8.76 35.71 9.32
C TRP A 97 -7.27 35.38 9.45
N HIS A 98 -6.51 36.18 10.20
CA HIS A 98 -5.10 35.90 10.48
C HIS A 98 -4.95 34.61 11.32
N LEU A 99 -5.80 34.42 12.33
CA LEU A 99 -5.82 33.20 13.12
C LEU A 99 -6.13 31.97 12.25
N LEU A 100 -7.09 32.08 11.33
CA LEU A 100 -7.36 31.03 10.34
C LEU A 100 -6.14 30.73 9.46
N LEU A 101 -5.46 31.76 8.95
CA LEU A 101 -4.27 31.59 8.11
C LEU A 101 -3.14 30.87 8.85
N LEU A 102 -2.90 31.23 10.11
CA LEU A 102 -1.79 30.74 10.93
C LEU A 102 -2.07 29.37 11.58
N LEU A 103 -3.29 29.13 12.04
CA LEU A 103 -3.65 27.97 12.89
C LEU A 103 -4.62 26.98 12.24
N LEU A 104 -4.87 27.04 10.93
CA LEU A 104 -5.80 26.12 10.23
C LEU A 104 -5.55 24.64 10.53
N ASP A 105 -4.27 24.26 10.70
CA ASP A 105 -3.84 22.89 10.96
C ASP A 105 -3.89 22.52 12.46
N ARG A 106 -4.04 23.50 13.34
CA ARG A 106 -4.05 23.34 14.80
C ARG A 106 -5.38 23.81 15.39
N VAL A 107 -6.46 23.12 15.02
CA VAL A 107 -7.82 23.53 15.38
C VAL A 107 -8.07 23.79 16.87
N PRO A 108 -7.58 22.99 17.84
CA PRO A 108 -7.79 23.35 19.25
C PRO A 108 -7.13 24.69 19.61
N LEU A 109 -5.93 24.95 19.08
CA LEU A 109 -5.23 26.22 19.28
C LEU A 109 -5.93 27.38 18.54
N LEU A 110 -6.49 27.12 17.35
CA LEU A 110 -7.30 28.08 16.62
C LEU A 110 -8.55 28.48 17.41
N LEU A 111 -9.29 27.50 17.93
CA LEU A 111 -10.52 27.76 18.69
C LEU A 111 -10.23 28.50 19.98
N THR A 112 -9.15 28.16 20.68
CA THR A 112 -8.72 28.89 21.89
C THR A 112 -8.27 30.31 21.58
N ALA A 113 -7.49 30.53 20.52
CA ALA A 113 -7.11 31.87 20.10
C ALA A 113 -8.31 32.71 19.64
N LEU A 114 -9.27 32.10 18.92
CA LEU A 114 -10.48 32.78 18.48
C LEU A 114 -11.39 33.12 19.66
N ALA A 115 -11.53 32.22 20.64
CA ALA A 115 -12.23 32.49 21.88
C ALA A 115 -11.57 33.63 22.66
N ALA A 116 -10.24 33.62 22.80
CA ALA A 116 -9.50 34.69 23.48
C ALA A 116 -9.69 36.05 22.79
N HIS A 117 -9.62 36.07 21.45
CA HIS A 117 -9.91 37.25 20.64
C HIS A 117 -11.32 37.79 20.92
N LEU A 118 -12.34 36.94 20.82
CA LEU A 118 -13.73 37.32 21.09
C LEU A 118 -13.95 37.80 22.53
N THR A 119 -13.43 37.07 23.51
CA THR A 119 -13.56 37.43 24.92
C THR A 119 -12.93 38.79 25.19
N SER A 120 -11.77 39.07 24.58
CA SER A 120 -11.14 40.39 24.67
C SER A 120 -12.01 41.50 24.07
N SER A 121 -12.53 41.30 22.85
CA SER A 121 -13.39 42.31 22.20
C SER A 121 -14.67 42.56 22.98
N VAL A 122 -15.31 41.50 23.48
CA VAL A 122 -16.52 41.59 24.32
C VAL A 122 -16.22 42.28 25.66
N ALA A 123 -15.09 41.96 26.29
CA ALA A 123 -14.67 42.62 27.52
C ALA A 123 -14.44 44.13 27.30
N GLN A 124 -13.75 44.52 26.23
CA GLN A 124 -13.54 45.94 25.90
C GLN A 124 -14.86 46.66 25.62
N PHE A 125 -15.80 46.03 24.91
CA PHE A 125 -17.14 46.57 24.67
C PHE A 125 -17.91 46.87 25.97
N PHE A 126 -17.89 45.94 26.95
CA PHE A 126 -18.55 46.17 28.24
C PHE A 126 -17.82 47.18 29.11
N LEU A 127 -16.48 47.16 29.13
CA LEU A 127 -15.65 48.14 29.84
C LEU A 127 -15.85 49.56 29.28
N ALA A 128 -16.14 49.69 27.98
CA ALA A 128 -16.48 50.93 27.32
C ALA A 128 -17.92 51.42 27.59
N GLY A 129 -18.71 50.70 28.40
CA GLY A 129 -20.08 51.10 28.78
C GLY A 129 -21.17 50.60 27.83
N GLY A 130 -20.90 49.58 27.00
CA GLY A 130 -21.87 48.96 26.09
C GLY A 130 -22.97 48.15 26.78
N THR A 131 -23.83 48.80 27.58
CA THR A 131 -24.94 48.12 28.29
C THR A 131 -26.32 48.39 27.69
N ASP A 132 -26.40 49.26 26.68
CA ASP A 132 -27.66 49.53 25.98
C ASP A 132 -28.14 48.31 25.18
N ARG A 133 -29.43 48.01 25.26
CA ARG A 133 -30.03 46.82 24.64
C ARG A 133 -29.90 46.84 23.12
N GLY A 134 -30.01 48.01 22.49
CA GLY A 134 -29.82 48.16 21.04
C GLY A 134 -28.39 47.83 20.65
N ARG A 135 -27.41 48.44 21.33
CA ARG A 135 -25.98 48.20 21.10
C ARG A 135 -25.57 46.75 21.32
N VAL A 136 -26.08 46.10 22.39
CA VAL A 136 -25.83 44.68 22.65
C VAL A 136 -26.39 43.80 21.53
N GLY A 137 -27.58 44.11 21.02
CA GLY A 137 -28.18 43.40 19.88
C GLY A 137 -27.34 43.52 18.60
N THR A 138 -26.91 44.73 18.26
CA THR A 138 -26.03 44.97 17.10
C THR A 138 -24.69 44.26 17.25
N ALA A 139 -24.05 44.35 18.42
CA ALA A 139 -22.80 43.66 18.71
C ALA A 139 -22.94 42.14 18.57
N ALA A 140 -24.04 41.56 19.08
CA ALA A 140 -24.32 40.14 18.97
C ALA A 140 -24.46 39.69 17.51
N ILE A 141 -25.14 40.47 16.66
CA ILE A 141 -25.29 40.18 15.23
C ILE A 141 -23.93 40.20 14.53
N ILE A 142 -23.09 41.21 14.80
CA ILE A 142 -21.76 41.34 14.20
C ILE A 142 -20.86 40.18 14.61
N VAL A 143 -20.80 39.87 15.90
CA VAL A 143 -20.02 38.74 16.42
C VAL A 143 -20.52 37.42 15.83
N PHE A 144 -21.84 37.20 15.80
CA PHE A 144 -22.43 35.98 15.23
C PHE A 144 -22.07 35.82 13.76
N GLY A 145 -22.16 36.88 12.95
CA GLY A 145 -21.78 36.86 11.54
C GLY A 145 -20.30 36.53 11.35
N ALA A 146 -19.41 37.18 12.10
CA ALA A 146 -17.97 36.93 12.03
C ALA A 146 -17.62 35.48 12.41
N VAL A 147 -18.13 35.00 13.54
CA VAL A 147 -17.87 33.63 14.03
C VAL A 147 -18.43 32.59 13.08
N THR A 148 -19.67 32.76 12.61
CA THR A 148 -20.31 31.78 11.72
C THR A 148 -19.50 31.60 10.44
N LEU A 149 -19.05 32.70 9.84
CA LEU A 149 -18.24 32.65 8.63
C LEU A 149 -16.88 31.97 8.88
N GLN A 150 -16.23 32.29 10.00
CA GLN A 150 -14.94 31.69 10.35
C GLN A 150 -15.07 30.18 10.64
N LEU A 151 -16.09 29.76 11.39
CA LEU A 151 -16.36 28.35 11.67
C LEU A 151 -16.74 27.57 10.40
N ALA A 152 -17.51 28.17 9.50
CA ALA A 152 -17.85 27.55 8.22
C ALA A 152 -16.60 27.23 7.40
N VAL A 153 -15.61 28.14 7.36
CA VAL A 153 -14.33 27.91 6.68
C VAL A 153 -13.54 26.76 7.33
N VAL A 154 -13.54 26.64 8.66
CA VAL A 154 -12.91 25.52 9.38
C VAL A 154 -13.56 24.19 9.00
N VAL A 155 -14.90 24.13 9.03
CA VAL A 155 -15.67 22.93 8.68
C VAL A 155 -15.43 22.54 7.23
N PHE A 156 -15.56 23.49 6.29
CA PHE A 156 -15.35 23.26 4.86
C PHE A 156 -13.94 22.74 4.58
N THR A 157 -12.92 23.36 5.19
CA THR A 157 -11.52 22.91 5.06
C THR A 157 -11.35 21.48 5.55
N ARG A 158 -11.97 21.11 6.67
CA ARG A 158 -11.90 19.74 7.21
C ARG A 158 -12.58 18.72 6.32
N VAL A 159 -13.80 19.03 5.85
CA VAL A 159 -14.55 18.15 4.95
C VAL A 159 -13.75 17.93 3.67
N LEU A 160 -13.23 19.01 3.09
CA LEU A 160 -12.44 18.93 1.86
C LEU A 160 -11.14 18.14 2.06
N ARG A 161 -10.42 18.35 3.18
CA ARG A 161 -9.21 17.57 3.49
C ARG A 161 -9.52 16.08 3.65
N ARG A 162 -10.59 15.73 4.36
CA ARG A 162 -11.02 14.33 4.52
C ARG A 162 -11.37 13.71 3.17
N SER A 163 -12.13 14.42 2.35
CA SER A 163 -12.49 13.97 0.99
C SER A 163 -11.26 13.78 0.11
N THR A 164 -10.30 14.71 0.13
CA THR A 164 -9.05 14.58 -0.64
C THR A 164 -8.19 13.42 -0.15
N ALA A 165 -8.09 13.20 1.16
CA ALA A 165 -7.33 12.07 1.70
C ALA A 165 -7.96 10.73 1.30
N GLN A 166 -9.29 10.63 1.33
CA GLN A 166 -10.02 9.46 0.85
C GLN A 166 -9.84 9.25 -0.66
N ALA A 167 -9.88 10.31 -1.46
CA ALA A 167 -9.67 10.23 -2.91
C ALA A 167 -8.25 9.77 -3.25
N VAL A 168 -7.23 10.30 -2.56
CA VAL A 168 -5.83 9.87 -2.75
C VAL A 168 -5.63 8.41 -2.33
N ALA A 169 -6.21 7.99 -1.21
CA ALA A 169 -6.15 6.59 -0.78
C ALA A 169 -6.84 5.65 -1.79
N ALA A 170 -8.00 6.05 -2.30
CA ALA A 170 -8.74 5.29 -3.32
C ALA A 170 -8.00 5.28 -4.67
N ALA A 171 -7.30 6.35 -5.04
CA ALA A 171 -6.46 6.37 -6.24
C ALA A 171 -5.25 5.43 -6.08
N ALA A 172 -4.56 5.48 -4.96
CA ALA A 172 -3.43 4.60 -4.68
C ALA A 172 -3.83 3.11 -4.70
N GLU A 173 -5.02 2.77 -4.21
CA GLU A 173 -5.50 1.38 -4.28
C GLU A 173 -5.86 0.95 -5.71
N ARG A 174 -6.47 1.85 -6.51
CA ARG A 174 -6.70 1.60 -7.94
C ARG A 174 -5.39 1.39 -8.70
N ASP A 175 -4.36 2.19 -8.42
CA ASP A 175 -3.05 2.04 -9.06
C ASP A 175 -2.41 0.69 -8.69
N ARG A 176 -2.48 0.27 -7.42
CA ARG A 176 -2.02 -1.07 -6.99
C ARG A 176 -2.78 -2.21 -7.65
N GLN A 177 -4.09 -2.05 -7.87
CA GLN A 177 -4.91 -3.03 -8.56
C GLN A 177 -4.54 -3.10 -10.04
N ALA A 178 -4.38 -1.95 -10.70
CA ALA A 178 -3.96 -1.87 -12.10
C ALA A 178 -2.58 -2.53 -12.32
N ILE A 179 -1.61 -2.29 -11.42
CA ILE A 179 -0.30 -2.94 -11.47
C ILE A 179 -0.44 -4.46 -11.32
N ARG A 180 -1.26 -4.95 -10.37
CA ARG A 180 -1.48 -6.39 -10.18
C ARG A 180 -2.09 -7.05 -11.40
N VAL A 181 -3.08 -6.41 -12.03
CA VAL A 181 -3.70 -6.91 -13.27
C VAL A 181 -2.67 -6.94 -14.40
N ALA A 182 -1.91 -5.86 -14.61
CA ALA A 182 -0.89 -5.80 -15.65
C ALA A 182 0.21 -6.87 -15.47
N VAL A 183 0.64 -7.12 -14.22
CA VAL A 183 1.62 -8.19 -13.93
C VAL A 183 1.04 -9.58 -14.21
N ALA A 184 -0.22 -9.83 -13.86
CA ALA A 184 -0.88 -11.10 -14.15
C ALA A 184 -1.04 -11.33 -15.66
N GLU A 185 -1.41 -10.30 -16.42
CA GLU A 185 -1.50 -10.37 -17.88
C GLU A 185 -0.14 -10.61 -18.53
N GLN A 186 0.92 -9.93 -18.06
CA GLN A 186 2.28 -10.18 -18.54
C GLN A 186 2.75 -11.60 -18.25
N TRP A 187 2.42 -12.11 -17.06
CA TRP A 187 2.73 -13.48 -16.67
C TRP A 187 2.02 -14.49 -17.58
N GLU A 188 0.72 -14.31 -17.81
CA GLU A 188 -0.06 -15.18 -18.70
C GLU A 188 0.47 -15.14 -20.14
N GLN A 189 0.83 -13.97 -20.66
CA GLN A 189 1.44 -13.84 -21.98
C GLN A 189 2.82 -14.53 -22.04
N GLY A 190 3.64 -14.38 -20.99
CA GLY A 190 4.93 -15.03 -20.87
C GLY A 190 4.80 -16.56 -20.88
N GLN A 191 3.87 -17.10 -20.09
CA GLN A 191 3.58 -18.54 -20.10
C GLN A 191 3.14 -19.00 -21.50
N ARG A 192 2.20 -18.31 -22.15
CA ARG A 192 1.75 -18.66 -23.51
C ARG A 192 2.89 -18.66 -24.53
N ALA A 193 3.81 -17.69 -24.45
CA ALA A 193 4.96 -17.61 -25.34
C ALA A 193 5.93 -18.79 -25.13
N VAL A 194 6.25 -19.12 -23.88
CA VAL A 194 7.10 -20.26 -23.52
C VAL A 194 6.46 -21.58 -23.98
N PHE A 195 5.17 -21.76 -23.74
CA PHE A 195 4.41 -22.91 -24.23
C PHE A 195 4.44 -23.02 -25.76
N ALA A 196 4.27 -21.91 -26.47
CA ALA A 196 4.29 -21.89 -27.94
C ALA A 196 5.67 -22.23 -28.51
N GLU A 197 6.75 -21.74 -27.89
CA GLU A 197 8.12 -22.07 -28.25
C GLU A 197 8.41 -23.56 -28.05
N GLN A 198 8.02 -24.11 -26.90
CA GLN A 198 8.26 -25.53 -26.57
C GLN A 198 7.41 -26.49 -27.42
N LEU A 199 6.22 -26.09 -27.85
CA LEU A 199 5.39 -26.86 -28.80
C LEU A 199 5.87 -26.74 -30.26
N GLY A 200 6.73 -25.76 -30.56
CA GLY A 200 7.23 -25.47 -31.91
C GLY A 200 7.99 -26.64 -32.55
N GLU A 201 8.61 -27.51 -31.75
CA GLU A 201 9.30 -28.71 -32.27
C GLU A 201 8.37 -29.93 -32.44
N VAL A 202 7.24 -29.96 -31.74
CA VAL A 202 6.29 -31.10 -31.76
C VAL A 202 5.32 -31.00 -32.94
N LEU A 203 4.85 -29.78 -33.26
CA LEU A 203 3.89 -29.52 -34.34
C LEU A 203 4.37 -30.00 -35.73
N PRO A 204 5.61 -29.75 -36.17
CA PRO A 204 6.11 -30.24 -37.46
C PRO A 204 6.22 -31.77 -37.51
N LEU A 205 6.48 -32.40 -36.37
CA LEU A 205 6.60 -33.86 -36.28
C LEU A 205 5.24 -34.55 -36.40
N LEU A 206 4.19 -33.95 -35.82
CA LEU A 206 2.81 -34.37 -36.00
C LEU A 206 2.30 -34.11 -37.42
N ALA A 207 2.65 -32.96 -38.02
CA ALA A 207 2.32 -32.65 -39.41
C ALA A 207 2.94 -33.67 -40.38
N GLY A 208 4.25 -33.96 -40.26
CA GLY A 208 4.91 -34.94 -41.12
C GLY A 208 4.39 -36.38 -40.97
N LEU A 209 3.84 -36.74 -39.80
CA LEU A 209 3.14 -38.01 -39.60
C LEU A 209 1.73 -38.01 -40.23
N ALA A 210 1.03 -36.88 -40.17
CA ALA A 210 -0.31 -36.72 -40.74
C ALA A 210 -0.28 -36.67 -42.27
N ASP A 211 0.70 -36.00 -42.85
CA ASP A 211 0.90 -35.87 -44.30
C ASP A 211 1.53 -37.13 -44.93
N GLY A 212 1.94 -38.10 -44.11
CA GLY A 212 2.53 -39.37 -44.55
C GLY A 212 3.99 -39.27 -44.99
N GLU A 213 4.64 -38.12 -44.78
CA GLU A 213 6.06 -37.92 -45.10
C GLU A 213 7.01 -38.67 -44.15
N LEU A 214 6.56 -38.94 -42.92
CA LEU A 214 7.29 -39.71 -41.92
C LEU A 214 6.71 -41.12 -41.77
N ASP A 215 7.53 -42.15 -41.97
CA ASP A 215 7.12 -43.53 -41.71
C ASP A 215 7.03 -43.80 -40.19
N PRO A 216 5.84 -44.14 -39.65
CA PRO A 216 5.66 -44.45 -38.23
C PRO A 216 6.35 -45.74 -37.78
N ARG A 217 6.72 -46.64 -38.70
CA ARG A 217 7.43 -47.90 -38.38
C ARG A 217 8.95 -47.74 -38.35
N ALA A 218 9.48 -46.64 -38.86
CA ALA A 218 10.91 -46.36 -38.83
C ALA A 218 11.41 -46.14 -37.40
N ALA A 219 12.55 -46.75 -37.05
CA ALA A 219 13.14 -46.65 -35.71
C ALA A 219 13.43 -45.20 -35.31
N GLY A 220 13.93 -44.37 -36.23
CA GLY A 220 14.22 -42.95 -35.99
C GLY A 220 12.97 -42.08 -35.77
N THR A 221 11.83 -42.42 -36.39
CA THR A 221 10.56 -41.72 -36.15
C THR A 221 10.00 -42.07 -34.78
N ARG A 222 10.01 -43.35 -34.40
CA ARG A 222 9.57 -43.80 -33.06
C ARG A 222 10.38 -43.17 -31.93
N GLN A 223 11.69 -43.05 -32.08
CA GLN A 223 12.55 -42.44 -31.07
C GLN A 223 12.25 -40.94 -30.89
N ARG A 224 12.05 -40.21 -31.99
CA ARG A 224 11.65 -38.80 -31.92
C ARG A 224 10.25 -38.61 -31.32
N CYS A 225 9.29 -39.46 -31.66
CA CYS A 225 7.96 -39.45 -31.03
C CYS A 225 8.01 -39.75 -29.53
N ALA A 226 8.85 -40.71 -29.11
CA ALA A 226 9.02 -41.03 -27.70
C ALA A 226 9.62 -39.85 -26.92
N LEU A 227 10.63 -39.17 -27.50
CA LEU A 227 11.23 -37.97 -26.92
C LEU A 227 10.22 -36.83 -26.79
N ALA A 228 9.48 -36.52 -27.87
CA ALA A 228 8.44 -35.48 -27.86
C ALA A 228 7.31 -35.80 -26.87
N ALA A 229 6.91 -37.07 -26.73
CA ALA A 229 5.92 -37.49 -25.75
C ALA A 229 6.42 -37.34 -24.30
N THR A 230 7.70 -37.61 -24.04
CA THR A 230 8.31 -37.37 -22.72
C THR A 230 8.41 -35.87 -22.41
N GLN A 231 8.80 -35.06 -23.39
CA GLN A 231 8.85 -33.59 -23.27
C GLN A 231 7.45 -33.00 -22.98
N LEU A 232 6.41 -33.43 -23.69
CA LEU A 232 5.03 -33.01 -23.42
C LEU A 232 4.54 -33.43 -22.03
N ARG A 233 4.80 -34.68 -21.62
CA ARG A 233 4.41 -35.15 -20.28
C ARG A 233 5.09 -34.34 -19.18
N ARG A 234 6.38 -34.01 -19.35
CA ARG A 234 7.14 -33.16 -18.44
C ARG A 234 6.58 -31.74 -18.41
N LEU A 235 6.30 -31.15 -19.58
CA LEU A 235 5.72 -29.81 -19.72
C LEU A 235 4.34 -29.68 -19.04
N PHE A 236 3.48 -30.71 -19.17
CA PHE A 236 2.19 -30.75 -18.49
C PHE A 236 2.31 -31.05 -17.00
N ALA A 237 3.31 -31.81 -16.57
CA ALA A 237 3.57 -32.07 -15.16
C ALA A 237 4.21 -30.87 -14.43
N GLU A 238 5.00 -30.05 -15.12
CA GLU A 238 5.63 -28.85 -14.57
C GLU A 238 4.67 -27.65 -14.46
N ASN A 239 3.56 -27.64 -15.21
CA ASN A 239 2.57 -26.53 -15.20
C ASN A 239 1.28 -26.79 -14.38
N ASP A 240 1.15 -27.95 -13.72
CA ASP A 240 0.07 -28.18 -12.76
C ASP A 240 0.47 -27.55 -11.40
N ASP A 241 0.14 -26.26 -11.26
CA ASP A 241 0.65 -25.35 -10.23
C ASP A 241 -0.02 -25.53 -8.85
N VAL A 242 0.58 -26.33 -7.98
CA VAL A 242 0.85 -25.99 -6.57
C VAL A 242 2.28 -26.45 -6.29
N PRO A 243 3.20 -25.60 -5.76
CA PRO A 243 4.54 -26.06 -5.42
C PRO A 243 4.45 -27.04 -4.26
N ASP A 244 4.37 -28.34 -4.59
CA ASP A 244 4.47 -29.45 -3.65
C ASP A 244 5.95 -29.61 -3.27
N PRO A 245 6.34 -29.28 -2.01
CA PRO A 245 7.73 -29.34 -1.59
C PRO A 245 8.31 -30.76 -1.66
N LEU A 246 7.48 -31.81 -1.53
CA LEU A 246 7.93 -33.20 -1.64
C LEU A 246 8.22 -33.56 -3.10
N VAL A 247 7.38 -33.17 -4.04
CA VAL A 247 7.63 -33.39 -5.47
C VAL A 247 8.90 -32.65 -5.91
N HIS A 248 9.10 -31.42 -5.42
CA HIS A 248 10.33 -30.68 -5.70
C HIS A 248 11.60 -31.41 -5.23
N GLU A 249 11.60 -31.93 -3.99
CA GLU A 249 12.73 -32.68 -3.43
C GLU A 249 12.96 -34.02 -4.18
N VAL A 250 11.90 -34.74 -4.57
CA VAL A 250 12.01 -35.99 -5.34
C VAL A 250 12.52 -35.72 -6.76
N SER A 251 12.03 -34.67 -7.42
CA SER A 251 12.51 -34.26 -8.76
C SER A 251 14.00 -33.92 -8.73
N ALA A 252 14.50 -33.27 -7.67
CA ALA A 252 15.92 -33.00 -7.52
C ALA A 252 16.76 -34.29 -7.46
N CYS A 253 16.27 -35.37 -6.81
CA CYS A 253 16.94 -36.67 -6.82
C CYS A 253 16.94 -37.32 -8.21
N VAL A 254 15.83 -37.19 -8.95
CA VAL A 254 15.72 -37.66 -10.34
C VAL A 254 16.71 -36.92 -11.24
N ASP A 255 16.78 -35.59 -11.16
CA ASP A 255 17.70 -34.76 -11.94
C ASP A 255 19.18 -35.12 -11.72
N VAL A 256 19.54 -35.55 -10.51
CA VAL A 256 20.90 -36.02 -10.20
C VAL A 256 21.16 -37.39 -10.83
N ALA A 257 20.18 -38.28 -10.86
CA ALA A 257 20.28 -39.60 -11.47
C ALA A 257 20.35 -39.51 -13.01
N GLU A 258 19.50 -38.69 -13.63
CA GLU A 258 19.50 -38.48 -15.08
C GLU A 258 20.83 -37.89 -15.59
N ARG A 259 21.42 -36.96 -14.84
CA ARG A 259 22.77 -36.42 -15.15
C ARG A 259 23.88 -37.46 -15.12
N ARG A 260 23.67 -38.60 -14.45
CA ARG A 260 24.59 -39.75 -14.48
C ARG A 260 24.33 -40.71 -15.65
N GLY A 261 23.33 -40.43 -16.49
CA GLY A 261 22.97 -41.24 -17.65
C GLY A 261 21.92 -42.32 -17.37
N LEU A 262 21.19 -42.23 -16.25
CA LEU A 262 20.07 -43.13 -15.93
C LEU A 262 18.80 -42.67 -16.67
N ASP A 263 18.08 -43.62 -17.27
CA ASP A 263 16.73 -43.39 -17.83
C ASP A 263 15.71 -43.50 -16.69
N VAL A 264 15.23 -42.35 -16.20
CA VAL A 264 14.36 -42.25 -15.03
C VAL A 264 12.99 -41.74 -15.44
N SER A 265 11.93 -42.43 -14.99
CA SER A 265 10.55 -41.97 -15.16
C SER A 265 9.94 -41.61 -13.81
N LEU A 266 9.44 -40.38 -13.67
CA LEU A 266 8.71 -39.91 -12.49
C LEU A 266 7.21 -39.87 -12.78
N ALA A 267 6.41 -40.49 -11.92
CA ALA A 267 4.96 -40.42 -11.94
C ALA A 267 4.44 -39.89 -10.60
N VAL A 268 3.55 -38.90 -10.64
CA VAL A 268 2.95 -38.30 -9.45
C VAL A 268 1.44 -38.49 -9.52
N SER A 269 0.79 -38.92 -8.44
CA SER A 269 -0.64 -39.20 -8.38
C SER A 269 -1.24 -38.74 -7.05
N GLY A 270 -2.47 -38.23 -7.10
CA GLY A 270 -3.19 -37.66 -5.96
C GLY A 270 -3.01 -36.14 -5.81
N ALA A 271 -3.79 -35.50 -4.94
CA ALA A 271 -3.68 -34.07 -4.65
C ALA A 271 -2.44 -33.76 -3.80
N ALA A 272 -1.96 -32.50 -3.84
CA ALA A 272 -0.86 -32.06 -3.00
C ALA A 272 -1.25 -32.13 -1.51
N VAL A 273 -0.36 -32.70 -0.69
CA VAL A 273 -0.55 -32.83 0.76
C VAL A 273 0.60 -32.10 1.45
N ASP A 274 0.29 -31.33 2.49
CA ASP A 274 1.33 -30.65 3.29
C ASP A 274 2.08 -31.68 4.15
N VAL A 275 3.29 -32.04 3.71
CA VAL A 275 4.17 -32.99 4.39
C VAL A 275 5.24 -32.21 5.16
N PRO A 276 5.37 -32.40 6.50
CA PRO A 276 6.39 -31.74 7.31
C PRO A 276 7.81 -32.02 6.80
N ALA A 277 8.71 -31.05 6.94
CA ALA A 277 10.05 -31.11 6.38
C ALA A 277 10.87 -32.34 6.83
N ASP A 278 10.75 -32.74 8.10
CA ASP A 278 11.45 -33.92 8.63
C ASP A 278 10.96 -35.21 7.96
N VAL A 279 9.65 -35.32 7.71
CA VAL A 279 9.03 -36.45 7.01
C VAL A 279 9.43 -36.45 5.54
N ARG A 280 9.51 -35.28 4.88
CA ARG A 280 9.97 -35.21 3.49
C ARG A 280 11.40 -35.69 3.35
N ARG A 281 12.29 -35.31 4.27
CA ARG A 281 13.68 -35.80 4.29
C ARG A 281 13.73 -37.33 4.45
N ASP A 282 12.90 -37.88 5.33
CA ASP A 282 12.80 -39.31 5.56
C ASP A 282 12.19 -40.07 4.37
N LEU A 283 11.30 -39.45 3.59
CA LEU A 283 10.76 -40.01 2.34
C LEU A 283 11.77 -39.95 1.19
N THR A 284 12.52 -38.84 1.07
CA THR A 284 13.43 -38.59 -0.06
C THR A 284 14.79 -39.28 0.13
N GLY A 285 15.24 -39.51 1.35
CA GLY A 285 16.51 -40.20 1.64
C GLY A 285 16.63 -41.61 1.01
N PRO A 286 15.63 -42.50 1.20
CA PRO A 286 15.59 -43.81 0.56
C PRO A 286 15.59 -43.72 -0.98
N VAL A 287 14.88 -42.74 -1.54
CA VAL A 287 14.80 -42.49 -3.00
C VAL A 287 16.17 -42.16 -3.56
N ALA A 288 16.87 -41.20 -2.95
CA ALA A 288 18.23 -40.81 -3.36
C ALA A 288 19.19 -42.01 -3.30
N THR A 289 19.08 -42.83 -2.25
CA THR A 289 19.94 -44.01 -2.06
C THR A 289 19.67 -45.07 -3.14
N THR A 290 18.40 -45.32 -3.46
CA THR A 290 17.99 -46.32 -4.45
C THR A 290 18.38 -45.88 -5.87
N LEU A 291 18.11 -44.62 -6.22
CA LEU A 291 18.53 -44.04 -7.50
C LEU A 291 20.05 -44.02 -7.64
N SER A 292 20.79 -43.83 -6.55
CA SER A 292 22.25 -43.85 -6.59
C SER A 292 22.83 -45.22 -6.92
N ALA A 293 22.13 -46.30 -6.55
CA ALA A 293 22.52 -47.69 -6.76
C ALA A 293 21.99 -48.28 -8.10
N ALA A 294 21.06 -47.60 -8.77
CA ALA A 294 20.54 -47.99 -10.07
C ALA A 294 21.63 -47.91 -11.16
N ARG A 295 21.53 -48.77 -12.18
CA ARG A 295 22.55 -48.90 -13.25
C ARG A 295 22.10 -48.25 -14.54
N THR A 296 20.92 -48.61 -15.03
CA THR A 296 20.46 -48.19 -16.36
C THR A 296 19.07 -47.56 -16.34
N ARG A 297 18.15 -48.05 -15.50
CA ARG A 297 16.76 -47.60 -15.48
C ARG A 297 16.17 -47.53 -14.09
N ALA A 298 15.37 -46.50 -13.86
CA ALA A 298 14.56 -46.39 -12.66
C ALA A 298 13.16 -45.81 -12.95
N ARG A 299 12.18 -46.23 -12.16
CA ARG A 299 10.85 -45.64 -12.14
C ARG A 299 10.53 -45.20 -10.74
N VAL A 300 10.26 -43.93 -10.58
CA VAL A 300 9.86 -43.30 -9.32
C VAL A 300 8.37 -42.99 -9.40
N SER A 301 7.61 -43.37 -8.38
CA SER A 301 6.19 -43.04 -8.27
C SER A 301 5.87 -42.44 -6.91
N VAL A 302 5.22 -41.29 -6.90
CA VAL A 302 4.69 -40.62 -5.71
C VAL A 302 3.17 -40.76 -5.73
N LEU A 303 2.62 -41.48 -4.75
CA LEU A 303 1.19 -41.65 -4.56
C LEU A 303 0.78 -40.90 -3.28
N ARG A 304 -0.24 -40.05 -3.41
CA ARG A 304 -0.81 -39.27 -2.31
C ARG A 304 -2.29 -39.59 -2.18
N THR A 305 -2.71 -39.94 -0.98
CA THR A 305 -4.12 -40.08 -0.60
C THR A 305 -4.37 -39.22 0.64
N ASP A 306 -5.62 -39.12 1.09
CA ASP A 306 -5.96 -38.35 2.29
C ASP A 306 -5.29 -38.89 3.56
N ASP A 307 -5.00 -40.20 3.59
CA ASP A 307 -4.48 -40.92 4.75
C ASP A 307 -2.99 -41.29 4.65
N GLU A 308 -2.44 -41.40 3.43
CA GLU A 308 -1.05 -41.84 3.22
C GLU A 308 -0.33 -41.13 2.08
N VAL A 309 0.97 -40.94 2.27
CA VAL A 309 1.90 -40.54 1.21
C VAL A 309 2.92 -41.65 1.02
N ARG A 310 3.07 -42.10 -0.22
CA ARG A 310 3.94 -43.21 -0.60
C ARG A 310 4.86 -42.81 -1.73
N VAL A 311 6.15 -43.06 -1.56
CA VAL A 311 7.14 -42.91 -2.62
C VAL A 311 7.75 -44.27 -2.89
N ALA A 312 7.61 -44.76 -4.11
CA ALA A 312 8.18 -46.03 -4.53
C ALA A 312 9.19 -45.83 -5.66
N VAL A 313 10.27 -46.59 -5.61
CA VAL A 313 11.29 -46.64 -6.65
C VAL A 313 11.46 -48.09 -7.08
N VAL A 314 11.34 -48.33 -8.37
CA VAL A 314 11.67 -49.61 -9.01
C VAL A 314 12.92 -49.38 -9.85
N SER A 315 13.98 -50.14 -9.62
CA SER A 315 15.26 -49.98 -10.31
C SER A 315 15.92 -51.32 -10.61
N ASP A 316 16.96 -51.30 -11.46
CA ASP A 316 17.85 -52.43 -11.75
C ASP A 316 19.06 -52.51 -10.79
N ALA A 317 18.89 -52.05 -9.56
CA ALA A 317 19.94 -52.06 -8.54
C ALA A 317 20.29 -53.49 -8.08
N GLY A 318 21.59 -53.74 -7.83
CA GLY A 318 22.09 -54.99 -7.26
C GLY A 318 21.70 -55.16 -5.79
N THR A 319 21.49 -56.41 -5.36
CA THR A 319 21.00 -56.79 -4.03
C THR A 319 21.87 -56.24 -2.88
N GLY A 320 21.39 -55.21 -2.18
CA GLY A 320 22.13 -54.65 -1.03
C GLY A 320 21.54 -53.41 -0.34
N LEU A 321 20.31 -52.98 -0.62
CA LEU A 321 19.70 -51.86 0.09
C LEU A 321 19.06 -52.37 1.39
N ALA A 322 19.73 -52.14 2.52
CA ALA A 322 19.16 -52.42 3.84
C ALA A 322 17.98 -51.48 4.11
N ALA A 323 16.84 -52.04 4.54
CA ALA A 323 15.68 -51.26 4.97
C ALA A 323 16.01 -50.50 6.26
N ALA A 324 16.38 -49.23 6.13
CA ALA A 324 16.50 -48.34 7.27
C ALA A 324 15.14 -47.68 7.49
N SER A 325 14.35 -48.21 8.43
CA SER A 325 13.13 -47.53 8.90
C SER A 325 13.53 -46.29 9.70
N SER A 326 12.92 -45.14 9.40
CA SER A 326 13.06 -43.93 10.21
C SER A 326 11.95 -43.88 11.27
N ALA A 327 11.99 -42.88 12.15
CA ALA A 327 10.97 -42.67 13.18
C ALA A 327 9.58 -42.29 12.62
N HIS A 328 9.51 -41.84 11.37
CA HIS A 328 8.29 -41.29 10.76
C HIS A 328 7.82 -42.06 9.52
N VAL A 329 8.72 -42.80 8.86
CA VAL A 329 8.47 -43.42 7.56
C VAL A 329 8.80 -44.91 7.62
N GLU A 330 7.83 -45.72 7.21
CA GLU A 330 8.01 -47.15 7.02
C GLU A 330 8.66 -47.39 5.65
N VAL A 331 9.85 -48.01 5.65
CA VAL A 331 10.60 -48.30 4.41
C VAL A 331 10.61 -49.81 4.18
N GLU A 332 10.02 -50.25 3.08
CA GLU A 332 10.00 -51.63 2.64
C GLU A 332 10.88 -51.79 1.39
N CYS A 333 11.85 -52.69 1.44
CA CYS A 333 12.70 -53.04 0.32
C CYS A 333 12.51 -54.51 -0.05
N GLY A 334 12.24 -54.79 -1.33
CA GLY A 334 12.03 -56.14 -1.84
C GLY A 334 12.69 -56.34 -3.20
N VAL A 335 13.17 -57.55 -3.45
CA VAL A 335 13.75 -57.96 -4.74
C VAL A 335 12.70 -58.75 -5.50
N TYR A 336 12.38 -58.30 -6.71
CA TYR A 336 11.40 -58.92 -7.60
C TYR A 336 12.08 -59.28 -8.93
N GLY A 337 12.65 -60.49 -8.99
CA GLY A 337 13.42 -60.94 -10.15
C GLY A 337 14.70 -60.11 -10.31
N GLU A 338 14.86 -59.48 -11.48
CA GLU A 338 15.99 -58.60 -11.85
C GLU A 338 15.82 -57.16 -11.33
N HIS A 339 14.72 -56.84 -10.65
CA HIS A 339 14.41 -55.48 -10.18
C HIS A 339 14.35 -55.39 -8.66
N THR A 340 14.86 -54.29 -8.13
CA THR A 340 14.73 -53.93 -6.72
C THR A 340 13.63 -52.88 -6.57
N ARG A 341 12.65 -53.15 -5.70
CA ARG A 341 11.59 -52.22 -5.30
C ARG A 341 11.88 -51.69 -3.91
N MET A 342 11.93 -50.37 -3.78
CA MET A 342 11.91 -49.67 -2.50
C MET A 342 10.60 -48.89 -2.41
N GLU A 343 9.95 -48.94 -1.25
CA GLU A 343 8.75 -48.18 -0.94
C GLU A 343 8.92 -47.50 0.42
N ALA A 344 8.78 -46.17 0.45
CA ALA A 344 8.76 -45.36 1.65
C ALA A 344 7.33 -44.85 1.87
N ARG A 345 6.74 -45.15 3.03
CA ARG A 345 5.35 -44.82 3.38
C ARG A 345 5.29 -43.96 4.63
N TRP A 346 4.56 -42.86 4.53
CA TRP A 346 4.13 -42.04 5.67
C TRP A 346 2.61 -42.11 5.80
N ARG A 347 2.12 -42.33 7.03
CA ARG A 347 0.69 -42.26 7.35
C ARG A 347 0.42 -41.01 8.15
N ARG A 348 -0.66 -40.30 7.80
CA ARG A 348 -1.11 -39.15 8.55
C ARG A 348 -1.81 -39.65 9.81
N THR A 349 -1.18 -39.50 10.97
CA THR A 349 -1.87 -39.69 12.24
C THR A 349 -2.93 -38.59 12.37
N SER A 350 -4.20 -39.00 12.42
CA SER A 350 -5.38 -38.15 12.60
C SER A 350 -5.32 -37.31 13.87
#